data_AF-A0A3C2B4V9-F1
#
_entry.id   AF-A0A3C2B4V9-F1
#
_cell.length_a   1.000
_cell.length_b   1.000
_cell.length_c   1.000
_cell.angle_alpha   90.00
_cell.angle_beta   90.00
_cell.angle_gamma   90.00
#
_symmetry.space_group_name_H-M   'P 1'
#
loop_
_entity.id
_entity.type
_entity.pdbx_description
1 polymer ?
#
loop_
_entity_poly.entity_id
_entity_poly.type
_entity_poly.pdbx_seq_one_letter_code
_entity_poly.pdbx_strand_id
1 'polypeptide(L)'
;MSEEPVNDQQVNVRPARGFLLPRDCTATVVPAGHRVTLPEGDRVTVMQALGGTVTVTTSSGEMARISADDAFEFGLIDRLPERSGASDEPFSVDRVWEAAATVFDPEIPVNIVELGLVYRVDTVQLDNGEWSVDIDMSVTAPFCGMGDVLRTDLAEAVAAINGVAEVKVTLVLDPPWDASRLSDVARLELGMM
;
A
#
# COMPACT_ATOMS: atom_id res chain seq x y z
N MET A 1 -12.88 24.11 25.60
CA MET A 1 -11.73 24.08 24.67
C MET A 1 -11.44 22.62 24.46
N SER A 2 -11.90 22.12 23.31
CA SER A 2 -11.97 20.71 22.98
C SER A 2 -10.57 20.14 22.77
N GLU A 3 -10.30 19.01 23.41
CA GLU A 3 -9.12 18.18 23.20
C GLU A 3 -9.28 17.39 21.89
N GLU A 4 -8.29 17.49 21.02
CA GLU A 4 -8.19 16.77 19.74
C GLU A 4 -7.73 15.32 19.98
N PRO A 5 -8.24 14.31 19.24
CA PRO A 5 -7.76 12.95 19.38
C PRO A 5 -6.43 12.75 18.65
N VAL A 6 -5.47 12.15 19.36
CA VAL A 6 -4.19 11.66 18.84
C VAL A 6 -4.45 10.53 17.85
N ASN A 7 -4.01 10.69 16.59
CA ASN A 7 -4.01 9.65 15.58
C ASN A 7 -2.75 8.76 15.75
N ASP A 8 -2.93 7.55 16.27
CA ASP A 8 -1.87 6.60 16.67
C ASP A 8 -1.55 5.59 15.55
N GLN A 9 -1.14 6.09 14.37
CA GLN A 9 -0.68 5.24 13.25
C GLN A 9 0.72 5.59 12.74
N GLN A 10 1.48 6.38 13.50
CA GLN A 10 2.83 6.75 13.11
C GLN A 10 3.81 5.61 13.44
N VAL A 11 4.12 4.79 12.43
CA VAL A 11 5.22 3.81 12.50
C VAL A 11 6.52 4.60 12.73
N ASN A 12 7.21 4.34 13.84
CA ASN A 12 8.45 5.03 14.19
C ASN A 12 9.54 4.76 13.14
N VAL A 13 9.78 5.71 12.25
CA VAL A 13 10.89 5.67 11.30
C VAL A 13 12.19 6.00 12.06
N ARG A 14 13.13 5.05 12.12
CA ARG A 14 14.47 5.34 12.66
C ARG A 14 15.16 6.38 11.75
N PRO A 15 15.85 7.39 12.32
CA PRO A 15 16.22 8.59 11.60
C PRO A 15 17.28 8.33 10.51
N ALA A 16 17.02 8.82 9.29
CA ALA A 16 17.87 9.41 8.23
C ALA A 16 19.38 9.04 8.08
N ARG A 17 19.89 8.00 8.75
CA ARG A 17 21.24 7.48 8.58
C ARG A 17 21.14 6.33 7.61
N GLY A 18 21.82 6.46 6.46
CA GLY A 18 21.85 5.42 5.43
C GLY A 18 22.07 4.04 6.05
N PHE A 19 21.09 3.18 5.86
CA PHE A 19 21.01 1.82 6.35
C PHE A 19 21.78 0.91 5.39
N LEU A 20 22.58 -0.02 5.93
CA LEU A 20 23.26 -1.02 5.11
C LEU A 20 22.39 -2.27 5.06
N LEU A 21 22.04 -2.73 3.86
CA LEU A 21 21.27 -3.95 3.71
C LEU A 21 22.03 -5.15 4.31
N PRO A 22 21.42 -5.93 5.21
CA PRO A 22 22.11 -7.05 5.87
C PRO A 22 22.22 -8.30 4.97
N ARG A 23 21.45 -8.36 3.89
CA ARG A 23 21.50 -9.40 2.85
C ARG A 23 20.94 -8.88 1.53
N ASP A 24 21.13 -9.64 0.46
CA ASP A 24 20.46 -9.39 -0.81
C ASP A 24 18.93 -9.43 -0.63
N CYS A 25 18.25 -8.43 -1.17
CA CYS A 25 16.79 -8.36 -1.13
C CYS A 25 16.19 -8.04 -2.50
N THR A 26 14.97 -8.50 -2.74
CA THR A 26 14.24 -8.14 -3.96
C THR A 26 13.45 -6.87 -3.66
N ALA A 27 13.70 -5.82 -4.45
CA ALA A 27 12.98 -4.57 -4.37
C ALA A 27 12.33 -4.23 -5.72
N THR A 28 11.30 -3.40 -5.69
CA THR A 28 10.60 -2.95 -6.89
C THR A 28 10.98 -1.51 -7.17
N VAL A 29 11.56 -1.22 -8.33
CA VAL A 29 11.96 0.14 -8.69
C VAL A 29 10.74 1.01 -8.91
N VAL A 30 10.72 2.19 -8.32
CA VAL A 30 9.65 3.19 -8.43
C VAL A 30 10.18 4.33 -9.32
N PRO A 31 9.50 4.75 -10.40
CA PRO A 31 8.11 4.42 -10.81
C PRO A 31 7.99 3.18 -11.72
N ALA A 32 9.11 2.62 -12.17
CA ALA A 32 9.11 1.71 -13.31
C ALA A 32 8.45 0.33 -13.06
N GLY A 33 8.30 -0.09 -11.81
CA GLY A 33 7.69 -1.35 -11.38
C GLY A 33 8.52 -2.61 -11.64
N HIS A 34 9.73 -2.50 -12.18
CA HIS A 34 10.58 -3.67 -12.41
C HIS A 34 11.27 -4.13 -11.12
N ARG A 35 11.36 -5.45 -10.94
CA ARG A 35 12.09 -6.04 -9.81
C ARG A 35 13.59 -5.90 -10.02
N VAL A 36 14.28 -5.43 -8.98
CA VAL A 36 15.74 -5.34 -8.88
C VAL A 36 16.19 -6.07 -7.63
N THR A 37 17.40 -6.63 -7.65
CA THR A 37 18.04 -7.17 -6.47
C THR A 37 18.98 -6.11 -5.90
N LEU A 38 18.70 -5.66 -4.68
CA LEU A 38 19.62 -4.77 -3.96
C LEU A 38 20.64 -5.66 -3.23
N PRO A 39 21.96 -5.47 -3.48
CA PRO A 39 22.98 -6.33 -2.90
C PRO A 39 23.19 -6.04 -1.40
N GLU A 40 23.63 -7.07 -0.67
CA GLU A 40 24.11 -6.95 0.70
C GLU A 40 25.16 -5.85 0.82
N GLY A 41 25.04 -5.03 1.86
CA GLY A 41 25.93 -3.91 2.12
C GLY A 41 25.65 -2.67 1.29
N ASP A 42 24.66 -2.66 0.39
CA ASP A 42 24.23 -1.43 -0.27
C ASP A 42 23.66 -0.45 0.76
N ARG A 43 23.99 0.83 0.58
CA ARG A 43 23.54 1.89 1.48
C ARG A 43 22.25 2.47 0.94
N VAL A 44 21.17 2.23 1.66
CA VAL A 44 19.84 2.74 1.34
C VAL A 44 19.38 3.78 2.35
N THR A 45 18.63 4.79 1.90
CA THR A 45 18.03 5.79 2.79
C THR A 45 16.52 5.65 2.76
N VAL A 46 15.91 5.41 3.92
CA VAL A 46 14.45 5.33 4.03
C VAL A 46 13.85 6.69 3.71
N MET A 47 13.03 6.74 2.65
CA MET A 47 12.24 7.92 2.32
C MET A 47 10.89 7.86 3.02
N GLN A 48 10.23 6.69 2.95
CA GLN A 48 8.87 6.48 3.43
C GLN A 48 8.72 5.06 3.96
N ALA A 49 7.89 4.90 5.00
CA ALA A 49 7.49 3.61 5.54
C ALA A 49 5.97 3.64 5.77
N LEU A 50 5.21 3.18 4.77
CA LEU A 50 3.74 3.25 4.72
C LEU A 50 3.16 1.90 4.31
N GLY A 51 2.03 1.52 4.91
CA GLY A 51 1.33 0.25 4.58
C GLY A 51 2.18 -1.01 4.80
N GLY A 52 3.22 -0.93 5.64
CA GLY A 52 4.15 -2.02 5.87
C GLY A 52 5.24 -2.19 4.83
N THR A 53 5.23 -1.43 3.74
CA THR A 53 6.35 -1.41 2.78
C THR A 53 7.21 -0.18 2.99
N VAL A 54 8.47 -0.26 2.56
CA VAL A 54 9.44 0.83 2.74
C VAL A 54 9.98 1.24 1.38
N THR A 55 9.79 2.51 1.03
CA THR A 55 10.44 3.11 -0.14
C THR A 55 11.78 3.67 0.32
N VAL A 56 12.85 3.17 -0.30
CA VAL A 56 14.23 3.59 -0.03
C VAL A 56 14.86 4.20 -1.27
N THR A 57 15.76 5.16 -1.08
CA THR A 57 16.70 5.60 -2.11
C THR A 57 17.97 4.75 -2.01
N THR A 58 18.37 4.10 -3.09
CA THR A 58 19.62 3.33 -3.20
C THR A 58 20.83 4.26 -3.28
N SER A 59 22.04 3.69 -3.17
CA SER A 59 23.28 4.45 -3.36
C SER A 59 23.47 4.98 -4.80
N SER A 60 22.83 4.34 -5.79
CA SER A 60 22.77 4.81 -7.18
C SER A 60 21.82 6.00 -7.38
N GLY A 61 21.03 6.36 -6.38
CA GLY A 61 20.02 7.42 -6.45
C GLY A 61 18.67 6.95 -7.01
N GLU A 62 18.48 5.64 -7.18
CA GLU A 62 17.21 5.06 -7.62
C GLU A 62 16.27 4.87 -6.43
N MET A 63 14.96 5.01 -6.64
CA MET A 63 13.96 4.68 -5.63
C MET A 63 13.53 3.24 -5.79
N ALA A 64 13.53 2.49 -4.69
CA ALA A 64 13.15 1.10 -4.67
C ALA A 64 12.25 0.83 -3.47
N ARG A 65 11.14 0.13 -3.71
CA ARG A 65 10.21 -0.34 -2.69
C ARG A 65 10.64 -1.73 -2.21
N ILE A 66 10.91 -1.85 -0.92
CA ILE A 66 11.22 -3.11 -0.24
C ILE A 66 9.92 -3.71 0.30
N SER A 67 9.80 -5.04 0.19
CA SER A 67 8.66 -5.81 0.69
C SER A 67 8.49 -5.65 2.21
N ALA A 68 7.28 -5.88 2.72
CA ALA A 68 7.02 -5.79 4.15
C ALA A 68 7.84 -6.79 4.98
N ASP A 69 8.01 -8.01 4.46
CA ASP A 69 8.75 -9.07 5.13
C ASP A 69 10.24 -8.71 5.25
N ASP A 70 10.87 -8.27 4.16
CA ASP A 70 12.27 -7.85 4.18
C ASP A 70 12.46 -6.56 4.99
N ALA A 71 11.56 -5.58 4.88
CA ALA A 71 11.64 -4.34 5.65
C ALA A 71 11.55 -4.58 7.16
N PHE A 72 10.70 -5.52 7.59
CA PHE A 72 10.60 -5.94 8.98
C PHE A 72 11.86 -6.70 9.42
N GLU A 73 12.34 -7.65 8.63
CA GLU A 73 13.55 -8.42 8.95
C GLU A 73 14.79 -7.51 9.09
N PHE A 74 14.87 -6.47 8.26
CA PHE A 74 15.95 -5.50 8.29
C PHE A 74 15.80 -4.48 9.43
N GLY A 75 14.67 -4.48 10.13
CA GLY A 75 14.37 -3.51 11.19
C GLY A 75 14.22 -2.08 10.65
N LEU A 76 13.81 -1.94 9.38
CA LEU A 76 13.46 -0.66 8.77
C LEU A 76 12.11 -0.16 9.28
N ILE A 77 11.24 -1.08 9.69
CA ILE A 77 9.97 -0.83 10.36
C ILE A 77 9.89 -1.65 11.65
N ASP A 78 9.31 -1.06 12.70
CA ASP A 78 8.87 -1.85 13.84
C ASP A 78 7.64 -2.67 13.43
N ARG A 79 7.49 -3.87 14.00
CA ARG A 79 6.46 -4.88 13.67
C ARG A 79 5.14 -4.19 13.30
N LEU A 80 4.66 -4.44 12.08
CA LEU A 80 3.29 -4.04 11.71
C LEU A 80 2.35 -4.50 12.83
N PRO A 81 1.40 -3.66 13.29
CA PRO A 81 0.28 -4.20 14.05
C PRO A 81 -0.24 -5.38 13.23
N GLU A 82 -0.33 -6.55 13.86
CA GLU A 82 -0.61 -7.82 13.17
C GLU A 82 -1.67 -7.56 12.12
N ARG A 83 -1.43 -7.94 10.85
CA ARG A 83 -2.38 -7.72 9.75
C ARG A 83 -3.77 -7.99 10.32
N SER A 84 -4.59 -6.95 10.55
CA SER A 84 -5.88 -7.10 11.23
C SER A 84 -6.90 -7.80 10.31
N GLY A 85 -6.45 -8.76 9.49
CA GLY A 85 -7.27 -9.64 8.65
C GLY A 85 -7.79 -10.87 9.40
N ALA A 86 -7.24 -11.18 10.58
CA ALA A 86 -7.79 -12.20 11.46
C ALA A 86 -8.59 -11.57 12.63
N SER A 87 -9.43 -10.58 12.36
CA SER A 87 -10.60 -10.41 13.23
C SER A 87 -11.53 -11.58 12.92
N ASP A 88 -12.01 -12.29 13.95
CA ASP A 88 -13.03 -13.37 13.81
C ASP A 88 -14.42 -12.78 13.45
N GLU A 89 -14.41 -11.55 12.95
CA GLU A 89 -15.59 -10.78 12.57
C GLU A 89 -16.04 -11.22 11.17
N PRO A 90 -17.35 -11.26 10.93
CA PRO A 90 -17.90 -11.63 9.65
C PRO A 90 -17.52 -10.63 8.56
N PHE A 91 -17.45 -11.10 7.32
CA PHE A 91 -17.24 -10.27 6.15
C PHE A 91 -18.21 -9.09 6.09
N SER A 92 -17.70 -7.91 5.75
CA SER A 92 -18.50 -6.73 5.39
C SER A 92 -17.82 -5.92 4.30
N VAL A 93 -18.59 -5.12 3.56
CA VAL A 93 -18.04 -4.23 2.52
C VAL A 93 -17.12 -3.17 3.15
N ASP A 94 -17.43 -2.69 4.36
CA ASP A 94 -16.60 -1.71 5.06
C ASP A 94 -15.19 -2.26 5.32
N ARG A 95 -15.05 -3.56 5.63
CA ARG A 95 -13.76 -4.23 5.80
C ARG A 95 -12.93 -4.24 4.52
N VAL A 96 -13.57 -4.32 3.35
CA VAL A 96 -12.88 -4.22 2.06
C VAL A 96 -12.31 -2.81 1.88
N TRP A 97 -13.06 -1.77 2.24
CA TRP A 97 -12.58 -0.39 2.20
C TRP A 97 -11.47 -0.12 3.21
N GLU A 98 -11.58 -0.65 4.43
CA GLU A 98 -10.52 -0.57 5.44
C GLU A 98 -9.24 -1.26 4.97
N ALA A 99 -9.35 -2.46 4.39
CA ALA A 99 -8.20 -3.18 3.82
C ALA A 99 -7.58 -2.39 2.67
N ALA A 100 -8.39 -1.83 1.77
CA ALA A 100 -7.92 -0.98 0.68
C ALA A 100 -7.20 0.29 1.20
N ALA A 101 -7.67 0.88 2.29
CA ALA A 101 -7.03 2.05 2.91
C ALA A 101 -5.66 1.75 3.53
N THR A 102 -5.29 0.47 3.72
CA THR A 102 -3.93 0.07 4.14
C THR A 102 -2.92 0.03 2.99
N VAL A 103 -3.38 0.16 1.74
CA VAL A 103 -2.53 0.17 0.56
C VAL A 103 -2.21 1.61 0.18
N PHE A 104 -0.92 1.93 0.11
CA PHE A 104 -0.41 3.27 -0.17
C PHE A 104 0.28 3.33 -1.52
N ASP A 105 0.11 4.45 -2.21
CA ASP A 105 0.89 4.70 -3.41
C ASP A 105 2.36 5.00 -3.02
N PRO A 106 3.34 4.37 -3.68
CA PRO A 106 4.76 4.51 -3.35
C PRO A 106 5.37 5.84 -3.83
N GLU A 107 4.71 6.55 -4.74
CA GLU A 107 5.14 7.85 -5.26
C GLU A 107 4.43 8.98 -4.53
N ILE A 108 3.14 8.81 -4.26
CA ILE A 108 2.29 9.75 -3.55
C ILE A 108 1.95 9.14 -2.18
N PRO A 109 2.44 9.67 -1.05
CA PRO A 109 2.31 9.06 0.29
C PRO A 109 0.89 9.13 0.88
N VAL A 110 -0.11 8.75 0.10
CA VAL A 110 -1.53 8.76 0.41
C VAL A 110 -2.09 7.38 0.04
N ASN A 111 -3.06 6.89 0.80
CA ASN A 111 -3.67 5.60 0.51
C ASN A 111 -4.55 5.64 -0.75
N ILE A 112 -4.72 4.49 -1.40
CA ILE A 112 -5.42 4.39 -2.69
C ILE A 112 -6.92 4.76 -2.61
N VAL A 113 -7.52 4.69 -1.42
CA VAL A 113 -8.92 5.08 -1.19
C VAL A 113 -9.05 6.61 -1.16
N GLU A 114 -8.21 7.28 -0.39
CA GLU A 114 -8.16 8.74 -0.29
C GLU A 114 -7.64 9.41 -1.58
N LEU A 115 -6.79 8.70 -2.34
CA LEU A 115 -6.44 9.08 -3.70
C LEU A 115 -7.62 8.97 -4.67
N GLY A 116 -8.67 8.22 -4.33
CA GLY A 116 -9.81 7.98 -5.21
C GLY A 116 -9.46 7.05 -6.37
N LEU A 117 -8.52 6.12 -6.18
CA LEU A 117 -8.13 5.13 -7.18
C LEU A 117 -9.07 3.93 -7.20
N VAL A 118 -9.80 3.66 -6.13
CA VAL A 118 -10.80 2.58 -6.09
C VAL A 118 -12.14 3.11 -6.62
N TYR A 119 -12.62 2.57 -7.74
CA TYR A 119 -13.82 3.05 -8.43
C TYR A 119 -15.07 2.24 -8.10
N ARG A 120 -14.91 0.93 -7.97
CA ARG A 120 -16.02 0.00 -7.75
C ARG A 120 -15.55 -1.14 -6.86
N VAL A 121 -16.40 -1.51 -5.92
CA VAL A 121 -16.25 -2.72 -5.10
C VAL A 121 -17.59 -3.46 -5.18
N ASP A 122 -17.59 -4.62 -5.83
CA ASP A 122 -18.72 -5.52 -5.89
C ASP A 122 -18.40 -6.80 -5.13
N THR A 123 -19.41 -7.34 -4.45
CA THR A 123 -19.25 -8.51 -3.60
C THR A 123 -20.36 -9.50 -3.92
N VAL A 124 -19.99 -10.76 -4.09
CA VAL A 124 -20.90 -11.86 -4.41
C VAL A 124 -20.70 -12.94 -3.36
N GLN A 125 -21.77 -13.31 -2.66
CA GLN A 125 -21.73 -14.45 -1.77
C GLN A 125 -21.78 -15.75 -2.59
N LEU A 126 -20.87 -16.67 -2.28
CA LEU A 126 -20.74 -17.97 -2.91
C LEU A 126 -21.61 -19.02 -2.20
N ASP A 127 -21.88 -20.13 -2.88
CA ASP A 127 -22.75 -21.21 -2.39
C ASP A 127 -22.22 -21.87 -1.09
N ASN A 128 -20.92 -21.76 -0.82
CA ASN A 128 -20.26 -22.28 0.37
C ASN A 128 -20.29 -21.31 1.57
N GLY A 129 -20.91 -20.13 1.42
CA GLY A 129 -21.00 -19.09 2.45
C GLY A 129 -19.85 -18.10 2.48
N GLU A 130 -18.82 -18.29 1.65
CA GLU A 130 -17.71 -17.35 1.46
C GLU A 130 -18.08 -16.24 0.45
N TRP A 131 -17.17 -15.28 0.26
CA TRP A 131 -17.39 -14.12 -0.59
C TRP A 131 -16.34 -14.02 -1.70
N SER A 132 -16.81 -13.69 -2.90
CA SER A 132 -15.98 -13.22 -4.01
C SER A 132 -16.05 -11.70 -4.07
N VAL A 133 -14.90 -11.04 -4.18
CA VAL A 133 -14.78 -9.59 -4.22
C VAL A 133 -14.19 -9.15 -5.56
N ASP A 134 -14.95 -8.38 -6.33
CA ASP A 134 -14.54 -7.78 -7.60
C ASP A 134 -14.29 -6.29 -7.37
N ILE A 135 -13.08 -5.81 -7.67
CA ILE A 135 -12.67 -4.43 -7.47
C ILE A 135 -12.20 -3.85 -8.79
N ASP A 136 -12.75 -2.70 -9.19
CA ASP A 136 -12.17 -1.89 -10.26
C ASP A 136 -11.37 -0.76 -9.64
N MET A 137 -10.09 -0.66 -10.02
CA MET A 137 -9.20 0.41 -9.59
C MET A 137 -8.50 1.07 -10.76
N SER A 138 -8.09 2.32 -10.58
CA SER A 138 -7.27 3.06 -11.54
C SER A 138 -5.87 3.31 -11.00
N VAL A 139 -5.06 4.03 -11.77
CA VAL A 139 -3.71 4.46 -11.42
C VAL A 139 -3.54 5.93 -11.72
N THR A 140 -2.65 6.57 -10.97
CA THR A 140 -2.30 7.99 -11.14
C THR A 140 -1.61 8.26 -12.47
N ALA A 141 -0.90 7.27 -13.03
CA ALA A 141 -0.24 7.35 -14.33
C ALA A 141 -0.46 6.08 -15.17
N PRO A 142 -0.88 6.22 -16.45
CA PRO A 142 -1.04 5.07 -17.35
C PRO A 142 0.33 4.43 -17.66
N PHE A 143 0.34 3.11 -17.86
CA PHE A 143 1.56 2.31 -18.14
C PHE A 143 2.62 2.30 -17.02
N CYS A 144 2.27 2.75 -15.82
CA CYS A 144 3.16 2.63 -14.67
C CYS A 144 3.23 1.17 -14.23
N GLY A 145 4.43 0.59 -14.16
CA GLY A 145 4.62 -0.78 -13.65
C GLY A 145 4.17 -0.94 -12.20
N MET A 146 4.05 0.16 -11.44
CA MET A 146 3.47 0.15 -10.10
C MET A 146 1.98 -0.16 -10.08
N GLY A 147 1.25 0.00 -11.20
CA GLY A 147 -0.18 -0.34 -11.26
C GLY A 147 -0.44 -1.82 -10.99
N ASP A 148 0.40 -2.70 -11.55
CA ASP A 148 0.31 -4.15 -11.29
C ASP A 148 0.68 -4.50 -9.84
N VAL A 149 1.61 -3.73 -9.24
CA VAL A 149 2.03 -3.91 -7.85
C VAL A 149 0.89 -3.51 -6.91
N LEU A 150 0.33 -2.32 -7.08
CA LEU A 150 -0.79 -1.83 -6.28
C LEU A 150 -2.03 -2.72 -6.42
N ARG A 151 -2.31 -3.22 -7.63
CA ARG A 151 -3.36 -4.23 -7.85
C ARG A 151 -3.13 -5.48 -7.02
N THR A 152 -1.89 -5.95 -6.97
CA THR A 152 -1.51 -7.16 -6.21
C THR A 152 -1.63 -6.91 -4.71
N ASP A 153 -1.11 -5.78 -4.22
CA ASP A 153 -1.20 -5.40 -2.81
C ASP A 153 -2.66 -5.28 -2.35
N LEU A 154 -3.53 -4.67 -3.18
CA LEU A 154 -4.95 -4.58 -2.90
C LEU A 154 -5.61 -5.96 -2.86
N ALA A 155 -5.29 -6.83 -3.82
CA ALA A 155 -5.81 -8.19 -3.84
C ALA A 155 -5.39 -8.97 -2.58
N GLU A 156 -4.13 -8.87 -2.17
CA GLU A 156 -3.60 -9.52 -0.96
C GLU A 156 -4.21 -8.96 0.33
N ALA A 157 -4.39 -7.64 0.41
CA ALA A 157 -5.00 -7.00 1.57
C ALA A 157 -6.45 -7.44 1.76
N VAL A 158 -7.22 -7.54 0.67
CA VAL A 158 -8.63 -7.97 0.71
C VAL A 158 -8.75 -9.48 0.90
N ALA A 159 -7.86 -10.27 0.30
CA ALA A 159 -7.83 -11.73 0.48
C ALA A 159 -7.49 -12.15 1.91
N ALA A 160 -6.88 -11.25 2.70
CA ALA A 160 -6.62 -11.49 4.11
C ALA A 160 -7.87 -11.34 5.00
N ILE A 161 -9.01 -10.87 4.48
CA ILE A 161 -10.27 -10.74 5.22
C ILE A 161 -10.91 -12.12 5.40
N ASN A 162 -11.29 -12.46 6.63
CA ASN A 162 -11.98 -13.70 6.94
C ASN A 162 -13.28 -13.86 6.11
N GLY A 163 -13.45 -15.03 5.49
CA GLY A 163 -14.60 -15.34 4.65
C GLY A 163 -14.51 -14.86 3.20
N VAL A 164 -13.40 -14.26 2.76
CA VAL A 164 -13.13 -13.98 1.35
C VAL A 164 -12.42 -15.18 0.71
N ALA A 165 -13.02 -15.74 -0.35
CA ALA A 165 -12.47 -16.87 -1.09
C ALA A 165 -11.72 -16.45 -2.36
N GLU A 166 -12.25 -15.44 -3.06
CA GLU A 166 -11.68 -14.96 -4.32
C GLU A 166 -11.66 -13.44 -4.33
N VAL A 167 -10.54 -12.87 -4.79
CA VAL A 167 -10.41 -11.44 -5.03
C VAL A 167 -9.93 -11.22 -6.45
N LYS A 168 -10.68 -10.42 -7.19
CA LYS A 168 -10.33 -10.01 -8.54
C LYS A 168 -10.25 -8.51 -8.61
N VAL A 169 -9.05 -8.00 -8.79
CA VAL A 169 -8.81 -6.58 -8.97
C VAL A 169 -8.54 -6.31 -10.46
N THR A 170 -9.33 -5.43 -11.07
CA THR A 170 -9.20 -5.04 -12.48
C THR A 170 -8.73 -3.60 -12.57
N LEU A 171 -7.67 -3.38 -13.35
CA LEU A 171 -7.16 -2.04 -13.60
C LEU A 171 -7.94 -1.39 -14.75
N VAL A 172 -8.66 -0.31 -14.45
CA VAL A 172 -9.49 0.46 -15.39
C VAL A 172 -8.87 1.84 -15.63
N LEU A 173 -8.74 2.21 -16.90
CA LEU A 173 -8.20 3.51 -17.32
C LEU A 173 -9.29 4.47 -17.84
N ASP A 174 -10.54 4.02 -17.87
CA ASP A 174 -11.70 4.81 -18.28
C ASP A 174 -12.79 4.72 -17.20
N PRO A 175 -13.16 5.83 -16.54
CA PRO A 175 -12.61 7.18 -16.73
C PRO A 175 -11.15 7.30 -16.24
N PRO A 176 -10.31 8.14 -16.89
CA PRO A 176 -8.97 8.40 -16.39
C PRO A 176 -9.04 9.03 -15.00
N TRP A 177 -8.07 8.70 -14.15
CA TRP A 177 -7.95 9.34 -12.85
C TRP A 177 -7.49 10.79 -13.00
N ASP A 178 -8.00 11.67 -12.14
CA ASP A 178 -7.57 13.06 -12.03
C ASP A 178 -7.66 13.55 -10.58
N ALA A 179 -6.87 14.57 -10.26
CA ALA A 179 -6.73 15.10 -8.90
C ALA A 179 -8.04 15.65 -8.29
N SER A 180 -9.11 15.86 -9.06
CA SER A 180 -10.42 16.22 -8.50
C SER A 180 -11.00 15.11 -7.60
N ARG A 181 -10.56 13.87 -7.79
CA ARG A 181 -10.97 12.68 -7.00
C ARG A 181 -10.30 12.58 -5.64
N LEU A 182 -9.26 13.38 -5.37
CA LEU A 182 -8.62 13.44 -4.06
C LEU A 182 -9.62 13.88 -3.00
N SER A 183 -9.65 13.15 -1.89
CA SER A 183 -10.38 13.57 -0.70
C SER A 183 -9.81 14.87 -0.10
N ASP A 184 -10.58 15.53 0.75
CA ASP A 184 -10.11 16.73 1.46
C ASP A 184 -8.91 16.43 2.38
N VAL A 185 -8.85 15.21 2.95
CA VAL A 185 -7.72 14.74 3.77
C VAL A 185 -6.47 14.61 2.91
N ALA A 186 -6.56 13.93 1.76
CA ALA A 186 -5.43 13.77 0.84
C ALA A 186 -4.91 15.13 0.32
N ARG A 187 -5.82 16.07 0.00
CA ARG A 187 -5.43 17.42 -0.42
C ARG A 187 -4.67 18.17 0.66
N LEU A 188 -5.05 18.02 1.91
CA LEU A 188 -4.35 18.63 3.04
C LEU A 188 -2.95 18.02 3.21
N GLU A 189 -2.83 16.70 3.14
CA GLU A 189 -1.54 15.99 3.25
C GLU A 189 -0.57 16.37 2.13
N LEU A 190 -1.09 16.64 0.93
CA LEU A 190 -0.32 17.09 -0.23
C LEU A 190 -0.10 18.62 -0.28
N GLY A 191 -0.61 19.37 0.70
CA GLY A 191 -0.44 20.83 0.78
C GLY A 191 -1.19 21.61 -0.32
N MET A 192 -2.31 21.09 -0.79
CA MET A 192 -3.11 21.65 -1.90
C MET A 192 -4.28 22.55 -1.44
N MET A 193 -4.35 22.90 -0.16
CA MET A 193 -5.40 23.75 0.45
C MET A 193 -4.77 24.90 1.22
#